data_AF-A0A2V6F3E3-F1
#
_entry.id   AF-A0A2V6F3E3-F1
#
_cell.length_a   1.000
_cell.length_b   1.000
_cell.length_c   1.000
_cell.angle_alpha   90.00
_cell.angle_beta   90.00
_cell.angle_gamma   90.00
#
_symmetry.space_group_name_H-M   'P 1'
#
loop_
_entity.id
_entity.type
_entity.pdbx_description
1 polymer ?
#
loop_
_entity_poly.entity_id
_entity_poly.type
_entity_poly.pdbx_seq_one_letter_code
_entity_poly.pdbx_strand_id
1 'polypeptide(L)'
;MADNLTTLADPADNDFEDWFEIYNPGDTAADLSGFYLGTSLTNRTQFRIPEGYTVPPGGYLLVWADGETGQNSTNRPDLHASFKLSKQGDAIGIFAADGTVIDFVWFGPQVTDVSEGRFHDGSPSIYSLTTPTPRAVNFLDTSNTPPVLGSIADQIVIEGQLLVLNVTASDPARRRARRLIRSMAFFPGARRPPKHWARI
;
A
#
# COMPACT_ATOMS: atom_id res chain seq x y z
N MET A 1 4.31 -8.67 -10.35
CA MET A 1 5.69 -9.15 -10.26
C MET A 1 6.01 -9.92 -11.53
N ALA A 2 7.03 -9.50 -12.28
CA ALA A 2 7.43 -10.12 -13.55
C ALA A 2 8.84 -10.75 -13.49
N ASP A 3 9.33 -11.00 -12.27
CA ASP A 3 10.58 -11.69 -11.99
C ASP A 3 10.46 -12.31 -10.58
N ASN A 4 9.74 -13.43 -10.50
CA ASN A 4 9.49 -14.17 -9.26
C ASN A 4 10.47 -15.34 -9.18
N LEU A 5 11.32 -15.38 -8.17
CA LEU A 5 12.30 -16.45 -8.01
C LEU A 5 12.06 -17.26 -6.74
N THR A 6 11.57 -16.61 -5.69
CA THR A 6 11.33 -17.25 -4.39
C THR A 6 10.06 -16.79 -3.69
N THR A 7 9.39 -15.74 -4.17
CA THR A 7 8.31 -15.07 -3.45
C THR A 7 7.07 -15.94 -3.32
N LEU A 8 6.56 -16.47 -4.43
CA LEU A 8 5.31 -17.21 -4.46
C LEU A 8 5.41 -18.33 -5.49
N ALA A 9 5.37 -19.58 -5.05
CA ALA A 9 5.30 -20.71 -5.98
C ALA A 9 3.86 -20.95 -6.42
N ASP A 10 3.63 -21.28 -7.70
CA ASP A 10 2.33 -21.74 -8.16
C ASP A 10 1.96 -23.09 -7.53
N PRO A 11 0.83 -23.19 -6.81
CA PRO A 11 0.37 -24.47 -6.28
C PRO A 11 0.09 -25.56 -7.33
N ALA A 12 0.07 -25.24 -8.63
CA ALA A 12 -0.19 -26.23 -9.68
C ALA A 12 0.99 -27.14 -10.00
N ASP A 13 2.21 -26.60 -10.02
CA ASP A 13 3.44 -27.32 -10.37
C ASP A 13 4.64 -26.95 -9.48
N ASN A 14 4.49 -25.94 -8.62
CA ASN A 14 5.49 -25.43 -7.69
C ASN A 14 6.65 -24.69 -8.39
N ASP A 15 6.44 -24.20 -9.60
CA ASP A 15 7.34 -23.27 -10.26
C ASP A 15 7.08 -21.82 -9.75
N PHE A 16 7.93 -20.87 -10.15
CA PHE A 16 7.84 -19.46 -9.72
C PHE A 16 7.56 -18.57 -10.94
N GLU A 17 6.27 -18.31 -11.17
CA GLU A 17 5.76 -17.63 -12.36
C GLU A 17 5.59 -16.13 -12.10
N ASP A 18 5.48 -15.38 -13.18
CA ASP A 18 5.02 -14.01 -13.12
C ASP A 18 3.57 -13.97 -12.62
N TRP A 19 3.25 -12.96 -11.83
CA TRP A 19 1.88 -12.79 -11.34
C TRP A 19 1.53 -11.32 -11.16
N PHE A 20 0.24 -11.03 -11.19
CA PHE A 20 -0.31 -9.75 -10.81
C PHE A 20 -1.65 -9.96 -10.10
N GLU A 21 -2.18 -8.88 -9.53
CA GLU A 21 -3.42 -8.96 -8.77
C GLU A 21 -4.44 -7.93 -9.25
N ILE A 22 -5.69 -8.35 -9.22
CA ILE A 22 -6.84 -7.50 -9.47
C ILE A 22 -7.54 -7.29 -8.14
N TYR A 23 -7.56 -6.05 -7.68
CA TYR A 23 -8.23 -5.63 -6.45
C TYR A 23 -9.63 -5.11 -6.76
N ASN A 24 -10.61 -5.52 -5.97
CA ASN A 24 -11.95 -4.94 -6.01
C ASN A 24 -12.10 -3.87 -4.92
N PRO A 25 -12.04 -2.56 -5.25
CA PRO A 25 -12.24 -1.47 -4.29
C PRO A 25 -13.71 -1.24 -3.90
N GLY A 26 -14.64 -1.93 -4.54
CA GLY A 26 -16.08 -1.78 -4.33
C GLY A 26 -16.57 -2.41 -3.02
N ASP A 27 -17.82 -2.09 -2.68
CA ASP A 27 -18.57 -2.65 -1.55
C ASP A 27 -19.39 -3.89 -1.91
N THR A 28 -19.47 -4.23 -3.20
CA THR A 28 -20.12 -5.44 -3.73
C THR A 28 -19.12 -6.35 -4.43
N ALA A 29 -19.43 -7.65 -4.49
CA ALA A 29 -18.62 -8.60 -5.24
C ALA A 29 -18.59 -8.23 -6.74
N ALA A 30 -17.42 -8.28 -7.36
CA ALA A 30 -17.20 -7.99 -8.77
C ALA A 30 -17.07 -9.31 -9.55
N ASP A 31 -18.02 -9.60 -10.42
CA ASP A 31 -17.92 -10.73 -11.34
C ASP A 31 -17.08 -10.31 -12.56
N LEU A 32 -15.95 -10.99 -12.76
CA LEU A 32 -15.03 -10.75 -13.87
C LEU A 32 -15.23 -11.76 -15.00
N SER A 33 -16.23 -12.63 -14.91
CA SER A 33 -16.53 -13.63 -15.93
C SER A 33 -16.71 -12.96 -17.30
N GLY A 34 -15.92 -13.39 -18.27
CA GLY A 34 -15.96 -12.85 -19.64
C GLY A 34 -15.33 -11.48 -19.87
N PHE A 35 -14.71 -10.89 -18.84
CA PHE A 35 -13.79 -9.77 -19.03
C PHE A 35 -12.54 -10.26 -19.75
N TYR A 36 -11.74 -9.31 -20.23
CA TYR A 36 -10.48 -9.60 -20.88
C TYR A 36 -9.29 -9.02 -20.11
N LEU A 37 -8.19 -9.75 -20.15
CA LEU A 37 -6.87 -9.32 -19.69
C LEU A 37 -5.94 -9.21 -20.90
N GLY A 38 -4.97 -8.31 -20.83
CA GLY A 38 -3.93 -8.23 -21.84
C GLY A 38 -2.85 -7.21 -21.53
N THR A 39 -1.81 -7.19 -22.37
CA THR A 39 -0.61 -6.37 -22.19
C THR A 39 -0.53 -5.18 -23.15
N SER A 40 -1.62 -4.88 -23.88
CA SER A 40 -1.68 -3.76 -24.81
C SER A 40 -3.08 -3.16 -24.92
N LEU A 41 -3.15 -1.84 -25.13
CA LEU A 41 -4.40 -1.14 -25.44
C LEU A 41 -4.92 -1.41 -26.87
N THR A 42 -4.08 -1.97 -27.74
CA THR A 42 -4.46 -2.30 -29.13
C THR A 42 -5.04 -3.71 -29.26
N ASN A 43 -4.63 -4.65 -28.40
CA ASN A 43 -5.20 -5.99 -28.31
C ASN A 43 -5.89 -6.17 -26.94
N ARG A 44 -7.16 -5.77 -26.87
CA ARG A 44 -7.96 -5.81 -25.65
C ARG A 44 -8.64 -7.16 -25.40
N THR A 45 -8.41 -8.15 -26.25
CA THR A 45 -9.06 -9.47 -26.20
C THR A 45 -8.05 -10.61 -26.11
N GLN A 46 -6.86 -10.35 -25.56
CA GLN A 46 -5.74 -11.29 -25.51
C GLN A 46 -6.06 -12.54 -24.68
N PHE A 47 -6.67 -12.36 -23.51
CA PHE A 47 -7.10 -13.46 -22.65
C PHE A 47 -8.51 -13.19 -22.12
N ARG A 48 -9.48 -14.07 -22.40
CA ARG A 48 -10.82 -13.99 -21.81
C ARG A 48 -10.82 -14.71 -20.48
N ILE A 49 -11.25 -14.04 -19.41
CA ILE A 49 -11.43 -14.66 -18.10
C ILE A 49 -12.57 -15.70 -18.19
N PRO A 50 -12.35 -16.96 -17.75
CA PRO A 50 -13.39 -17.98 -17.70
C PRO A 50 -14.55 -17.59 -16.78
N GLU A 51 -15.64 -18.34 -16.84
CA GLU A 51 -16.76 -18.14 -15.92
C GLU A 51 -16.39 -18.55 -14.49
N GLY A 52 -16.98 -17.88 -13.49
CA GLY A 52 -16.84 -18.25 -12.07
C GLY A 52 -15.76 -17.48 -11.30
N TYR A 53 -15.09 -16.51 -11.95
CA TYR A 53 -14.13 -15.64 -11.28
C TYR A 53 -14.83 -14.40 -10.72
N THR A 54 -15.12 -14.43 -9.42
CA THR A 54 -15.73 -13.31 -8.68
C THR A 54 -14.79 -12.84 -7.58
N VAL A 55 -14.56 -11.53 -7.50
CA VAL A 55 -13.71 -10.90 -6.49
C VAL A 55 -14.58 -10.27 -5.40
N PRO A 56 -14.49 -10.70 -4.13
CA PRO A 56 -15.30 -10.13 -3.05
C PRO A 56 -14.98 -8.64 -2.81
N PRO A 57 -15.84 -7.90 -2.10
CA PRO A 57 -15.55 -6.52 -1.69
C PRO A 57 -14.23 -6.44 -0.93
N GLY A 58 -13.32 -5.54 -1.32
CA GLY A 58 -11.98 -5.45 -0.73
C GLY A 58 -11.09 -6.68 -0.97
N GLY A 59 -11.51 -7.57 -1.88
CA GLY A 59 -10.81 -8.80 -2.21
C GLY A 59 -9.80 -8.65 -3.34
N TYR A 60 -9.01 -9.71 -3.52
CA TYR A 60 -7.95 -9.81 -4.52
C TYR A 60 -8.14 -11.09 -5.33
N LEU A 61 -7.96 -10.99 -6.65
CA LEU A 61 -7.74 -12.14 -7.52
C LEU A 61 -6.28 -12.14 -7.95
N LEU A 62 -5.56 -13.21 -7.60
CA LEU A 62 -4.23 -13.44 -8.11
C LEU A 62 -4.32 -14.06 -9.50
N VAL A 63 -3.53 -13.51 -10.43
CA VAL A 63 -3.44 -13.96 -11.81
C VAL A 63 -2.00 -14.33 -12.10
N TRP A 64 -1.76 -15.61 -12.37
CA TRP A 64 -0.52 -16.12 -12.93
C TRP A 64 -0.43 -15.74 -14.41
N ALA A 65 0.62 -15.01 -14.77
CA ALA A 65 0.94 -14.66 -16.14
C ALA A 65 2.01 -15.63 -16.65
N ASP A 66 1.58 -16.86 -16.90
CA ASP A 66 2.44 -18.01 -17.19
C ASP A 66 2.19 -18.62 -18.58
N GLY A 67 1.11 -18.24 -19.26
CA GLY A 67 0.73 -18.85 -20.53
C GLY A 67 0.09 -20.24 -20.37
N GLU A 68 -0.25 -20.66 -19.15
CA GLU A 68 -0.65 -22.02 -18.81
C GLU A 68 -2.13 -22.12 -18.45
N THR A 69 -2.99 -21.63 -19.34
CA THR A 69 -4.45 -21.60 -19.10
C THR A 69 -5.08 -22.97 -18.78
N GLY A 70 -4.40 -24.08 -19.11
CA GLY A 70 -4.80 -25.43 -18.73
C GLY A 70 -4.72 -25.74 -17.23
N GLN A 71 -4.05 -24.91 -16.44
CA GLN A 71 -3.99 -25.01 -14.98
C GLN A 71 -5.21 -24.36 -14.29
N ASN A 72 -6.04 -23.60 -15.01
CA ASN A 72 -7.31 -23.11 -14.48
C ASN A 72 -8.21 -24.27 -14.04
N SER A 73 -8.71 -24.20 -12.81
CA SER A 73 -9.50 -25.27 -12.21
C SER A 73 -10.42 -24.71 -11.12
N THR A 74 -11.62 -25.29 -10.96
CA THR A 74 -12.54 -24.91 -9.88
C THR A 74 -12.03 -25.24 -8.48
N ASN A 75 -10.97 -26.04 -8.37
CA ASN A 75 -10.35 -26.41 -7.10
C ASN A 75 -9.24 -25.43 -6.68
N ARG A 76 -8.88 -24.48 -7.54
CA ARG A 76 -7.88 -23.44 -7.25
C ARG A 76 -8.52 -22.07 -7.47
N PRO A 77 -8.32 -21.10 -6.55
CA PRO A 77 -8.96 -19.80 -6.66
C PRO A 77 -8.25 -18.85 -7.64
N ASP A 78 -7.00 -19.12 -7.98
CA ASP A 78 -6.17 -18.24 -8.81
C ASP A 78 -6.37 -18.51 -10.30
N LEU A 79 -6.17 -17.46 -11.11
CA LEU A 79 -6.37 -17.48 -12.55
C LEU A 79 -5.03 -17.63 -13.29
N HIS A 80 -4.95 -18.52 -14.27
CA HIS A 80 -3.79 -18.66 -15.16
C HIS A 80 -4.08 -18.04 -16.52
N ALA A 81 -3.32 -17.01 -16.90
CA ALA A 81 -3.51 -16.23 -18.11
C ALA A 81 -2.78 -16.82 -19.32
N SER A 82 -3.19 -16.44 -20.53
CA SER A 82 -2.59 -16.93 -21.78
C SER A 82 -1.29 -16.22 -22.19
N PHE A 83 -0.69 -15.42 -21.30
CA PHE A 83 0.49 -14.60 -21.59
C PHE A 83 1.44 -14.55 -20.41
N LYS A 84 2.71 -14.23 -20.70
CA LYS A 84 3.76 -13.94 -19.71
C LYS A 84 4.06 -12.45 -19.63
N LEU A 85 4.73 -12.03 -18.56
CA LEU A 85 5.19 -10.66 -18.38
C LEU A 85 6.70 -10.58 -18.60
N SER A 86 7.16 -9.46 -19.17
CA SER A 86 8.58 -9.19 -19.32
C SER A 86 9.13 -8.51 -18.08
N LYS A 87 10.22 -9.05 -17.51
CA LYS A 87 10.98 -8.37 -16.46
C LYS A 87 11.57 -7.03 -16.88
N GLN A 88 11.65 -6.72 -18.18
CA GLN A 88 12.11 -5.42 -18.67
C GLN A 88 11.02 -4.35 -18.64
N GLY A 89 9.79 -4.73 -18.32
CA GLY A 89 8.62 -3.87 -18.32
C GLY A 89 7.61 -4.30 -19.38
N ASP A 90 6.34 -4.10 -19.04
CA ASP A 90 5.18 -4.41 -19.85
C ASP A 90 4.00 -3.54 -19.40
N ALA A 91 2.83 -3.80 -19.95
CA ALA A 91 1.58 -3.27 -19.42
C ALA A 91 0.65 -4.39 -18.98
N ILE A 92 -0.31 -4.04 -18.12
CA ILE A 92 -1.40 -4.92 -17.69
C ILE A 92 -2.69 -4.14 -17.78
N GLY A 93 -3.65 -4.70 -18.52
CA GLY A 93 -4.97 -4.12 -18.72
C GLY A 93 -6.08 -5.09 -18.35
N ILE A 94 -7.15 -4.54 -17.79
CA ILE A 94 -8.44 -5.21 -17.62
C ILE A 94 -9.49 -4.48 -18.46
N PHE A 95 -10.23 -5.24 -19.25
CA PHE A 95 -11.22 -4.73 -20.19
C PHE A 95 -12.56 -5.45 -19.97
N ALA A 96 -13.66 -4.70 -19.98
CA ALA A 96 -14.98 -5.30 -19.93
C ALA A 96 -15.28 -6.06 -21.23
N ALA A 97 -16.33 -6.89 -21.21
CA ALA A 97 -16.74 -7.70 -22.36
C ALA A 97 -17.07 -6.86 -23.62
N ASP A 98 -17.47 -5.60 -23.45
CA ASP A 98 -17.74 -4.64 -24.53
C ASP A 98 -16.49 -3.90 -25.05
N GLY A 99 -15.31 -4.19 -24.51
CA GLY A 99 -14.04 -3.57 -24.86
C GLY A 99 -13.72 -2.26 -24.11
N THR A 100 -14.57 -1.85 -23.17
CA THR A 100 -14.31 -0.72 -22.27
C THR A 100 -13.07 -1.00 -21.42
N VAL A 101 -12.17 -0.03 -21.31
CA VAL A 101 -10.99 -0.12 -20.43
C VAL A 101 -11.44 0.11 -19.00
N ILE A 102 -11.26 -0.89 -18.14
CA ILE A 102 -11.58 -0.79 -16.71
C ILE A 102 -10.39 -0.21 -15.95
N ASP A 103 -9.19 -0.76 -16.19
CA ASP A 103 -7.93 -0.24 -15.66
C ASP A 103 -6.77 -0.66 -16.58
N PHE A 104 -5.70 0.12 -16.55
CA PHE A 104 -4.50 -0.13 -17.35
C PHE A 104 -3.27 0.46 -16.67
N VAL A 105 -2.24 -0.35 -16.45
CA VAL A 105 -0.99 0.05 -15.81
C VAL A 105 0.21 -0.29 -16.68
N TRP A 106 1.24 0.55 -16.61
CA TRP A 106 2.55 0.30 -17.20
C TRP A 106 3.55 0.11 -16.06
N PHE A 107 4.46 -0.86 -16.21
CA PHE A 107 5.58 -1.02 -15.31
C PHE A 107 6.89 -1.13 -16.10
N GLY A 108 7.99 -0.71 -15.48
CA GLY A 108 9.32 -0.75 -16.08
C GLY A 108 10.09 -2.02 -15.71
N PRO A 109 11.42 -2.01 -15.85
CA PRO A 109 12.26 -3.11 -15.39
C PRO A 109 11.99 -3.47 -13.93
N GLN A 110 11.79 -4.75 -13.65
CA GLN A 110 11.56 -5.28 -12.30
C GLN A 110 12.85 -5.78 -11.67
N VAL A 111 12.94 -5.64 -10.35
CA VAL A 111 13.95 -6.32 -9.53
C VAL A 111 13.35 -7.66 -9.09
N THR A 112 14.15 -8.73 -9.15
CA THR A 112 13.73 -10.07 -8.72
C THR A 112 13.13 -10.05 -7.31
N ASP A 113 12.00 -10.72 -7.14
CA ASP A 113 11.24 -10.84 -5.88
C ASP A 113 10.78 -9.49 -5.27
N VAL A 114 10.75 -8.42 -6.07
CA VAL A 114 10.16 -7.12 -5.69
C VAL A 114 8.91 -6.89 -6.52
N SER A 115 7.75 -6.82 -5.86
CA SER A 115 6.49 -6.47 -6.53
C SER A 115 6.32 -4.97 -6.67
N GLU A 116 5.46 -4.55 -7.59
CA GLU A 116 4.95 -3.19 -7.66
C GLU A 116 3.44 -3.19 -7.39
N GLY A 117 2.96 -2.19 -6.65
CA GLY A 117 1.56 -2.10 -6.29
C GLY A 117 1.12 -0.69 -5.94
N ARG A 118 -0.19 -0.44 -6.04
CA ARG A 118 -0.78 0.83 -5.61
C ARG A 118 -0.79 0.92 -4.09
N PHE A 119 -0.37 2.06 -3.56
CA PHE A 119 -0.38 2.33 -2.12
C PHE A 119 -0.66 3.83 -1.86
N HIS A 120 -1.56 4.22 -0.97
CA HIS A 120 -2.56 3.46 -0.21
C HIS A 120 -3.68 2.96 -1.16
N ASP A 121 -4.58 2.08 -0.72
CA ASP A 121 -5.62 1.49 -1.58
C ASP A 121 -6.40 2.55 -2.39
N GLY A 122 -6.49 2.33 -3.72
CA GLY A 122 -7.13 3.27 -4.66
C GLY A 122 -6.26 4.47 -5.10
N SER A 123 -5.02 4.58 -4.63
CA SER A 123 -4.06 5.59 -5.09
C SER A 123 -3.63 5.35 -6.55
N PRO A 124 -3.49 6.38 -7.40
CA PRO A 124 -2.95 6.22 -8.75
C PRO A 124 -1.44 5.92 -8.75
N SER A 125 -0.75 6.12 -7.62
CA SER A 125 0.70 5.93 -7.52
C SER A 125 1.05 4.47 -7.26
N ILE A 126 1.95 3.95 -8.10
CA ILE A 126 2.55 2.63 -7.99
C ILE A 126 3.89 2.76 -7.26
N TYR A 127 4.15 1.86 -6.31
CA TYR A 127 5.37 1.81 -5.53
C TYR A 127 5.98 0.42 -5.61
N SER A 128 7.31 0.35 -5.56
CA SER A 128 8.02 -0.92 -5.32
C SER A 128 7.80 -1.38 -3.88
N LEU A 129 7.47 -2.66 -3.72
CA LEU A 129 7.17 -3.34 -2.47
C LEU A 129 8.20 -4.45 -2.27
N THR A 130 9.17 -4.21 -1.38
CA THR A 130 10.21 -5.19 -1.02
C THR A 130 9.71 -6.33 -0.15
N THR A 131 8.48 -6.22 0.35
CA THR A 131 7.76 -7.30 1.01
C THR A 131 6.47 -7.51 0.21
N PRO A 132 6.49 -8.42 -0.77
CA PRO A 132 5.31 -8.74 -1.57
C PRO A 132 4.17 -9.25 -0.69
N THR A 133 2.93 -8.85 -1.00
CA THR A 133 1.74 -9.17 -0.21
C THR A 133 0.67 -9.87 -1.06
N PRO A 134 0.97 -11.02 -1.68
CA PRO A 134 -0.01 -11.70 -2.51
C PRO A 134 -1.26 -12.05 -1.70
N ARG A 135 -2.41 -11.76 -2.29
CA ARG A 135 -3.77 -11.92 -1.77
C ARG A 135 -4.05 -11.07 -0.54
N ALA A 136 -3.29 -10.00 -0.32
CA ALA A 136 -3.37 -9.15 0.86
C ALA A 136 -3.13 -7.67 0.53
N VAL A 137 -3.46 -6.82 1.50
CA VAL A 137 -3.23 -5.37 1.40
C VAL A 137 -1.74 -5.06 1.24
N ASN A 138 -1.44 -4.14 0.31
CA ASN A 138 -0.07 -3.68 0.09
C ASN A 138 0.46 -2.99 1.36
N PHE A 139 1.71 -3.32 1.72
CA PHE A 139 2.39 -2.73 2.86
C PHE A 139 3.71 -2.08 2.40
N LEU A 140 3.84 -0.78 2.62
CA LEU A 140 5.14 -0.12 2.59
C LEU A 140 5.70 -0.05 4.01
N ASP A 141 6.88 -0.62 4.23
CA ASP A 141 7.68 -0.34 5.43
C ASP A 141 8.25 1.09 5.33
N THR A 142 7.37 2.08 5.34
CA THR A 142 7.78 3.45 5.65
C THR A 142 8.07 3.45 7.14
N SER A 143 9.35 3.38 7.51
CA SER A 143 9.78 3.54 8.90
C SER A 143 9.12 4.80 9.48
N ASN A 144 8.03 4.60 10.22
CA ASN A 144 7.36 5.67 10.93
C ASN A 144 8.19 5.90 12.19
N THR A 145 9.19 6.78 12.08
CA THR A 145 9.98 7.15 13.24
C THR A 145 9.12 8.05 14.14
N PRO A 146 9.04 7.77 15.47
CA PRO A 146 8.33 8.64 16.39
C PRO A 146 8.86 10.08 16.28
N PRO A 147 8.01 11.11 16.49
CA PRO A 147 8.47 12.48 16.54
C PRO A 147 9.58 12.65 17.58
N VAL A 148 10.67 13.33 17.20
CA VAL A 148 11.79 13.61 18.09
C VAL A 148 11.54 14.94 18.79
N LEU A 149 11.71 14.98 20.11
CA LEU A 149 11.71 16.22 20.88
C LEU A 149 13.09 16.87 20.77
N GLY A 150 13.12 18.17 20.45
CA GLY A 150 14.33 18.97 20.61
C GLY A 150 14.69 19.10 22.09
N SER A 151 15.98 19.01 22.41
CA SER A 151 16.46 19.25 23.77
C SER A 151 16.19 20.70 24.18
N ILE A 152 15.83 20.89 25.45
CA ILE A 152 15.70 22.21 26.07
C ILE A 152 16.98 22.43 26.87
N ALA A 153 17.72 23.50 26.55
CA ALA A 153 18.92 23.85 27.31
C ALA A 153 18.57 24.38 28.70
N ASP A 154 19.44 24.13 29.68
CA ASP A 154 19.32 24.69 31.02
C ASP A 154 19.11 26.22 30.97
N GLN A 155 18.13 26.72 31.72
CA GLN A 155 17.81 28.14 31.83
C GLN A 155 18.02 28.60 33.26
N ILE A 156 18.74 29.72 33.43
CA ILE A 156 18.84 30.41 34.72
C ILE A 156 17.71 31.43 34.78
N VAL A 157 16.91 31.39 35.85
CA VAL A 157 15.78 32.29 36.07
C VAL A 157 15.84 32.94 37.44
N ILE A 158 15.44 34.22 37.49
CA ILE A 158 15.28 34.95 38.74
C ILE A 158 13.87 34.70 39.28
N GLU A 159 13.75 34.51 40.59
CA GLU A 159 12.46 34.30 41.25
C GLU A 159 11.49 35.46 40.93
N GLY A 160 10.25 35.12 40.58
CA GLY A 160 9.23 36.09 40.13
C GLY A 160 9.27 36.47 38.64
N GLN A 161 10.26 36.03 37.86
CA GLN A 161 10.27 36.22 36.39
C GLN A 161 9.51 35.09 35.68
N LEU A 162 8.87 35.45 34.56
CA LEU A 162 8.21 34.50 33.67
C LEU A 162 9.25 33.68 32.91
N LEU A 163 9.25 32.37 33.11
CA LEU A 163 10.01 31.44 32.28
C LEU A 163 9.12 30.96 31.13
N VAL A 164 9.58 31.14 29.89
CA VAL A 164 8.95 30.59 28.68
C VAL A 164 9.84 29.49 28.13
N LEU A 165 9.34 28.26 28.11
CA LEU A 165 10.01 27.12 27.46
C LEU A 165 9.36 26.87 26.10
N ASN A 166 10.17 26.89 25.04
CA ASN A 166 9.73 26.54 23.70
C ASN A 166 10.11 25.09 23.40
N VAL A 167 9.12 24.21 23.35
CA VAL A 167 9.32 22.81 22.96
C VAL A 167 9.04 22.67 21.47
N THR A 168 10.00 22.10 20.74
CA THR A 168 9.83 21.74 19.33
C THR A 168 9.85 20.24 19.18
N ALA A 169 8.85 19.69 18.50
CA ALA A 169 8.89 18.32 17.99
C ALA A 169 9.05 18.35 16.47
N SER A 170 9.88 17.45 15.92
CA SER A 170 10.04 17.24 14.49
C SER A 170 9.68 15.81 14.12
N ASP A 171 8.87 15.65 13.08
CA ASP A 171 8.59 14.37 12.43
C ASP A 171 9.66 14.11 11.36
N PRO A 172 10.54 13.11 11.52
CA PRO A 172 11.59 12.82 10.53
C PRO A 172 11.05 12.12 9.27
N ALA A 173 9.86 11.52 9.33
CA ALA A 173 9.35 10.58 8.32
C ALA A 173 8.40 11.21 7.27
N ARG A 174 7.92 12.45 7.46
CA ARG A 174 6.99 13.10 6.51
C ARG A 174 7.58 14.33 5.83
N ARG A 175 7.53 14.35 4.49
CA ARG A 175 7.89 15.47 3.59
C ARG A 175 7.07 16.77 3.78
N ARG A 176 6.15 16.83 4.76
CA ARG A 176 5.53 18.06 5.26
C ARG A 176 5.65 18.07 6.78
N ALA A 177 6.76 18.58 7.29
CA ALA A 177 6.96 18.77 8.71
C ALA A 177 5.83 19.63 9.31
N ARG A 178 5.04 19.06 10.22
CA ARG A 178 4.15 19.84 11.07
C ARG A 178 4.94 20.23 12.32
N ARG A 179 5.48 21.46 12.31
CA ARG A 179 6.11 22.04 13.49
C ARG A 179 5.03 22.37 14.52
N LEU A 180 4.99 21.64 15.62
CA LEU A 180 4.18 22.01 16.79
C LEU A 180 5.08 22.75 17.78
N ILE A 181 4.73 24.00 18.07
CA ILE A 181 5.36 24.79 19.14
C ILE A 181 4.35 24.90 20.27
N ARG A 182 4.72 24.44 21.45
CA ARG A 182 3.97 24.69 22.69
C ARG A 182 4.87 25.51 23.60
N SER A 183 4.36 26.65 24.06
CA SER A 183 5.01 27.47 25.08
C SER A 183 4.32 27.19 26.41
N MET A 184 5.11 26.85 27.43
CA MET A 184 4.61 26.75 28.80
C MET A 184 5.23 27.86 29.63
N ALA A 185 4.39 28.58 30.35
CA ALA A 185 4.75 29.68 31.23
C ALA A 185 4.76 29.18 32.67
N PHE A 186 5.86 29.37 33.39
CA PHE A 186 5.94 29.10 34.83
C PHE A 186 6.49 30.32 35.57
N PHE A 187 5.97 30.55 36.77
CA PHE A 187 6.48 31.54 37.72
C PHE A 187 7.17 30.80 38.87
N PRO A 188 8.50 30.72 38.87
CA PRO A 188 9.27 30.21 40.01
C PRO A 188 8.98 31.07 41.24
N GLY A 189 8.61 30.44 42.35
CA GLY A 189 8.36 31.13 43.64
C GLY A 189 6.89 31.49 43.93
N ALA A 190 5.94 31.18 43.05
CA ALA A 190 4.52 31.37 43.35
C ALA A 190 4.06 30.42 44.47
N ARG A 191 3.99 30.92 45.71
CA ARG A 191 3.33 30.20 46.82
C ARG A 191 1.90 29.91 46.39
N ARG A 192 1.49 28.63 46.37
CA ARG A 192 0.07 28.27 46.26
C ARG A 192 -0.69 29.08 47.32
N PRO A 193 -1.78 29.79 46.99
CA PRO A 193 -2.60 30.36 48.03
C PRO A 193 -3.03 29.22 48.97
N PRO A 194 -2.99 29.42 50.30
CA PRO A 194 -3.41 28.38 51.23
C PRO A 194 -4.82 27.95 50.86
N LYS A 195 -5.03 26.63 50.75
CA LYS A 195 -6.36 26.05 50.61
C LYS A 195 -7.14 26.41 51.87
N HIS A 196 -7.94 27.48 51.82
CA HIS A 196 -8.96 27.70 52.83
C HIS A 196 -10.03 26.62 52.62
N TRP A 197 -9.95 25.55 53.41
CA TRP A 197 -11.08 24.64 53.58
C TRP A 197 -12.17 25.39 54.35
N ALA A 198 -13.14 25.98 53.64
CA ALA A 198 -14.41 26.32 54.24
C ALA A 198 -15.23 25.03 54.39
N ARG A 199 -15.30 24.50 55.61
CA ARG A 199 -16.49 23.75 56.06
C ARG A 199 -17.51 24.81 56.48
N ILE A 200 -18.63 24.94 55.75
CA ILE A 200 -20.03 24.68 56.17
C ILE A 200 -20.78 24.35 54.89
#